data_AF-A0A7C7ISW1-F1
#
_entry.id   AF-A0A7C7ISW1-F1
#
_cell.length_a   1.000
_cell.length_b   1.000
_cell.length_c   1.000
_cell.angle_alpha   90.00
_cell.angle_beta   90.00
_cell.angle_gamma   90.00
#
_symmetry.space_group_name_H-M   'P 1'
#
loop_
_entity.id
_entity.type
_entity.pdbx_description
1 polymer ?
#
loop_
_entity_poly.entity_id
_entity_poly.type
_entity_poly.pdbx_seq_one_letter_code
_entity_poly.pdbx_strand_id
1 'polypeptide(L)'
;MRLFKFIANAILFVLITATNAAPYIGLCCAHCGGNMPLNIMGGGIPETHEYRFKISEMYMSMDGLRDGTDEKSTSDLGPSTAGGKFRGVPKSMDSYMTMLGGAYSFTDNFAAMVMGGYVRNTMEMTTTAGDYDMFSQGLTDTKL
;
A
#
# COMPACT_ATOMS: atom_id res chain seq x y z
N MET A 1 -2.50 -50.28 -3.43
CA MET A 1 -2.61 -48.89 -2.91
C MET A 1 -1.48 -47.96 -3.32
N ARG A 2 -0.21 -48.38 -3.37
CA ARG A 2 0.92 -47.50 -3.77
C ARG A 2 0.90 -47.09 -5.25
N LEU A 3 0.51 -48.01 -6.14
CA LEU A 3 0.41 -47.75 -7.58
C LEU A 3 -0.64 -46.68 -7.93
N PHE A 4 -1.80 -46.71 -7.25
CA PHE A 4 -2.86 -45.71 -7.44
C PHE A 4 -2.43 -44.31 -7.00
N LYS A 5 -1.66 -44.20 -5.91
CA LYS A 5 -1.08 -42.92 -5.45
C LYS A 5 -0.05 -42.37 -6.45
N PHE A 6 0.75 -43.24 -7.06
CA PHE A 6 1.71 -42.84 -8.09
C PHE A 6 1.01 -42.29 -9.34
N ILE A 7 -0.05 -42.96 -9.79
CA ILE A 7 -0.83 -42.52 -10.96
C ILE A 7 -1.53 -41.19 -10.66
N ALA A 8 -2.14 -41.03 -9.48
CA ALA A 8 -2.78 -39.78 -9.08
C ALA A 8 -1.78 -38.61 -9.02
N ASN A 9 -0.58 -38.82 -8.47
CA ASN A 9 0.47 -37.79 -8.43
C ASN A 9 1.02 -37.45 -9.82
N ALA A 10 1.14 -38.43 -10.71
CA ALA A 10 1.57 -38.20 -12.09
C ALA A 10 0.52 -37.39 -12.88
N ILE A 11 -0.76 -37.69 -12.71
CA ILE A 11 -1.86 -36.93 -13.32
C ILE A 11 -1.87 -35.48 -12.80
N LEU A 12 -1.70 -35.29 -11.48
CA LEU A 12 -1.62 -33.96 -10.89
C LEU A 12 -0.41 -33.16 -11.43
N PHE A 13 0.74 -33.80 -11.57
CA PHE A 13 1.94 -33.17 -12.13
C PHE A 13 1.77 -32.76 -13.61
N VAL A 14 1.09 -33.59 -14.41
CA VAL A 14 0.76 -33.26 -15.80
C VAL A 14 -0.24 -32.11 -15.89
N LEU A 15 -1.25 -32.07 -15.02
CA LEU A 15 -2.22 -30.97 -14.98
C LEU A 15 -1.57 -29.62 -14.61
N ILE A 16 -0.61 -29.63 -13.68
CA ILE A 16 0.13 -28.42 -13.29
C ILE A 16 1.02 -27.93 -14.44
N THR A 17 1.70 -28.84 -15.15
CA THR A 17 2.64 -28.49 -16.22
C THR A 17 1.97 -28.20 -17.57
N ALA A 18 0.75 -28.70 -17.81
CA ALA A 18 -0.03 -28.42 -19.01
C ALA A 18 -0.79 -27.08 -18.96
N THR A 19 -0.82 -26.43 -17.81
CA THR A 19 -1.43 -25.10 -17.66
C THR A 19 -0.54 -24.07 -18.37
N ASN A 20 -0.83 -23.84 -19.66
CA ASN A 20 -0.25 -22.75 -20.47
C ASN A 20 -0.92 -21.40 -20.17
N ALA A 21 -1.53 -21.23 -18.99
CA ALA A 21 -1.83 -19.90 -18.49
C ALA A 21 -0.49 -19.29 -18.09
N ALA A 22 0.28 -18.83 -19.08
CA ALA A 22 1.24 -17.78 -18.87
C ALA A 22 0.42 -16.65 -18.25
N PRO A 23 0.57 -16.35 -16.95
CA PRO A 23 0.00 -15.10 -16.47
C PRO A 23 0.69 -14.06 -17.36
N TYR A 24 -0.09 -13.34 -18.16
CA TYR A 24 0.38 -12.16 -18.85
C TYR A 24 0.73 -11.14 -17.76
N ILE A 25 1.83 -11.37 -17.04
CA ILE A 25 2.54 -10.38 -16.26
C ILE A 25 3.26 -9.57 -17.33
N GLY A 26 2.47 -8.80 -18.08
CA GLY A 26 2.95 -7.92 -19.12
C GLY A 26 3.86 -6.92 -18.44
N LEU A 27 5.16 -7.10 -18.60
CA LEU A 27 6.17 -6.09 -18.26
C LEU A 27 5.86 -4.76 -18.98
N CYS A 28 5.14 -4.81 -20.12
CA CYS A 28 4.61 -3.64 -20.82
C CYS A 28 3.44 -2.97 -20.09
N CYS A 29 2.61 -3.72 -19.36
CA CYS A 29 1.62 -3.15 -18.47
C CYS A 29 2.29 -2.58 -17.24
N ALA A 30 3.31 -3.22 -16.64
CA ALA A 30 4.00 -2.72 -15.45
C ALA A 30 4.49 -1.26 -15.58
N HIS A 31 4.91 -0.83 -16.78
CA HIS A 31 5.43 0.53 -17.02
C HIS A 31 4.34 1.59 -17.24
N CYS A 32 3.22 1.27 -17.92
CA CYS A 32 2.19 2.27 -18.29
C CYS A 32 0.81 2.06 -17.64
N GLY A 33 0.52 0.89 -17.04
CA GLY A 33 -0.79 0.59 -16.42
C GLY A 33 -0.75 -0.28 -15.15
N GLY A 34 0.36 -0.94 -14.86
CA GLY A 34 0.51 -1.93 -13.79
C GLY A 34 0.90 -1.31 -12.45
N ASN A 35 1.56 -0.15 -12.48
CA ASN A 35 1.70 0.69 -11.28
C ASN A 35 0.62 1.78 -11.18
N MET A 36 -0.32 1.87 -12.13
CA MET A 36 -1.47 2.76 -11.95
C MET A 36 -2.20 2.35 -10.66
N PRO A 37 -2.53 3.28 -9.75
CA PRO A 37 -3.36 2.95 -8.60
C PRO A 37 -4.70 2.39 -9.09
N LEU A 38 -5.13 1.26 -8.52
CA LEU A 38 -6.45 0.68 -8.78
C LEU A 38 -7.60 1.67 -8.49
N ASN A 39 -7.31 2.73 -7.72
CA ASN A 39 -8.23 3.82 -7.41
C ASN A 39 -8.43 4.84 -8.55
N ILE A 40 -7.73 4.75 -9.69
CA ILE A 40 -7.92 5.66 -10.83
C ILE A 40 -8.83 5.02 -11.88
N MET A 41 -10.02 5.61 -12.03
CA MET A 41 -10.99 5.23 -13.06
C MET A 41 -10.36 5.32 -14.45
N GLY A 42 -10.53 4.27 -15.27
CA GLY A 42 -10.05 4.21 -16.65
C GLY A 42 -8.59 3.76 -16.85
N GLY A 43 -7.74 3.81 -15.82
CA GLY A 43 -6.35 3.32 -15.91
C GLY A 43 -6.07 2.09 -15.04
N GLY A 44 -6.75 1.97 -13.89
CA GLY A 44 -6.59 0.86 -12.96
C GLY A 44 -7.43 -0.38 -13.26
N ILE A 45 -8.38 -0.29 -14.19
CA ILE A 45 -9.39 -1.33 -14.48
C ILE A 45 -8.73 -2.48 -15.28
N PRO A 46 -8.91 -3.75 -14.88
CA PRO A 46 -8.45 -4.90 -15.66
C PRO A 46 -9.26 -5.09 -16.95
N GLU A 47 -8.65 -5.71 -17.96
CA GLU A 47 -9.34 -6.10 -19.20
C GLU A 47 -10.45 -7.13 -18.92
N THR A 48 -11.37 -7.34 -19.85
CA THR A 48 -12.51 -8.22 -19.63
C THR A 48 -12.12 -9.64 -19.24
N HIS A 49 -12.80 -10.17 -18.23
CA HIS A 49 -12.55 -11.49 -17.65
C HIS A 49 -11.14 -11.69 -17.07
N GLU A 50 -10.43 -10.61 -16.73
CA GLU A 50 -9.09 -10.68 -16.11
C GLU A 50 -9.13 -10.38 -14.60
N TYR A 51 -8.33 -11.13 -13.85
CA TYR A 51 -8.03 -10.85 -12.44
C TYR A 51 -6.73 -10.05 -12.33
N ARG A 52 -6.78 -8.91 -11.64
CA ARG A 52 -5.60 -8.09 -11.35
C ARG A 52 -5.37 -8.03 -9.85
N PHE A 53 -4.22 -8.53 -9.42
CA PHE A 53 -3.76 -8.44 -8.04
C PHE A 53 -2.58 -7.47 -7.97
N LYS A 54 -2.64 -6.52 -7.03
CA LYS A 54 -1.58 -5.55 -6.78
C LYS A 54 -1.17 -5.59 -5.31
N ILE A 55 0.13 -5.72 -5.09
CA ILE A 55 0.75 -5.55 -3.78
C ILE A 55 1.66 -4.34 -3.91
N SER A 56 1.48 -3.34 -3.05
CA SER A 56 2.27 -2.12 -3.06
C SER A 56 2.80 -1.86 -1.66
N GLU A 57 4.12 -1.77 -1.53
CA GLU A 57 4.78 -1.30 -0.31
C GLU A 57 5.13 0.17 -0.50
N MET A 58 4.70 1.02 0.43
CA MET A 58 4.96 2.46 0.40
C MET A 58 5.70 2.84 1.67
N TYR A 59 6.85 3.50 1.49
CA TYR A 59 7.58 4.16 2.55
C TYR A 59 7.47 5.67 2.36
N MET A 60 6.91 6.35 3.36
CA MET A 60 6.82 7.80 3.40
C MET A 60 7.60 8.28 4.60
N SER A 61 8.55 9.18 4.38
CA SER A 61 9.30 9.84 5.45
C SER A 61 9.07 11.34 5.31
N MET A 62 8.69 11.97 6.41
CA MET A 62 8.55 13.41 6.55
C MET A 62 9.57 13.89 7.59
N ASP A 63 10.36 14.89 7.20
CA ASP A 63 11.35 15.53 8.07
C ASP A 63 11.09 17.04 8.12
N GLY A 64 11.12 17.59 9.34
CA GLY A 64 10.94 19.00 9.60
C GLY A 64 9.49 19.49 9.53
N LEU A 65 9.33 20.79 9.78
CA LEU A 65 8.04 21.49 9.72
C LEU A 65 8.04 22.39 8.50
N ARG A 66 6.95 22.34 7.74
CA ARG A 66 6.73 23.24 6.61
C ARG A 66 5.40 23.94 6.79
N ASP A 67 5.41 25.24 6.56
CA ASP A 67 4.23 26.09 6.50
C ASP A 67 4.09 26.56 5.05
N GLY A 68 3.33 25.80 4.25
CA GLY A 68 3.32 25.95 2.79
C GLY A 68 4.67 25.58 2.15
N THR A 69 5.33 26.54 1.51
CA THR A 69 6.65 26.36 0.89
C THR A 69 7.81 26.63 1.84
N ASP A 70 7.58 27.33 2.95
CA ASP A 70 8.63 27.79 3.86
C ASP A 70 8.96 26.73 4.91
N GLU A 71 10.25 26.44 5.06
CA GLU A 71 10.77 25.57 6.12
C GLU A 71 10.79 26.33 7.44
N LYS A 72 10.18 25.74 8.47
CA LYS A 72 10.03 26.36 9.79
C LYS A 72 10.84 25.57 10.80
N SER A 73 11.64 26.27 11.58
CA SER A 73 12.42 25.60 12.61
C SER A 73 11.51 25.15 13.75
N THR A 74 11.86 24.04 14.39
CA THR A 74 11.17 23.57 15.60
C THR A 74 11.21 24.61 16.72
N SER A 75 12.11 25.59 16.72
CA SER A 75 12.16 26.70 17.69
C SER A 75 11.13 27.80 17.46
N ASP A 76 10.67 27.98 16.21
CA ASP A 76 9.71 29.04 15.86
C ASP A 76 8.29 28.68 16.31
N LEU A 77 7.93 27.41 16.17
CA LEU A 77 6.64 26.84 16.61
C LEU A 77 6.75 26.10 17.96
N GLY A 78 7.97 26.04 18.49
CA GLY A 78 8.46 25.08 19.48
C GLY A 78 7.86 25.10 20.87
N PRO A 79 8.05 23.98 21.60
CA PRO A 79 7.28 23.63 22.77
C PRO A 79 7.36 24.66 23.90
N SER A 80 6.38 25.55 23.98
CA SER A 80 6.32 26.60 25.00
C SER A 80 4.92 26.69 25.60
N THR A 81 4.86 27.07 26.86
CA THR A 81 3.61 27.35 27.58
C THR A 81 3.06 28.75 27.30
N ALA A 82 3.81 29.57 26.56
CA ALA A 82 3.44 30.92 26.19
C ALA A 82 2.41 30.93 25.04
N GLY A 83 1.46 31.87 25.10
CA GLY A 83 0.43 32.02 24.07
C GLY A 83 1.03 32.25 22.68
N GLY A 84 0.61 31.44 21.71
CA GLY A 84 1.09 31.49 20.32
C GLY A 84 2.10 30.40 19.93
N LYS A 85 2.50 29.53 20.87
CA LYS A 85 3.38 28.38 20.61
C LYS A 85 2.70 27.07 21.01
N PHE A 86 3.02 25.98 20.33
CA PHE A 86 2.47 24.67 20.63
C PHE A 86 3.21 24.05 21.82
N ARG A 87 2.57 23.13 22.54
CA ARG A 87 3.19 22.41 23.68
C ARG A 87 4.01 21.19 23.26
N GLY A 88 3.78 20.72 22.04
CA GLY A 88 4.48 19.61 21.42
C GLY A 88 4.47 19.77 19.91
N VAL A 89 5.60 19.47 19.28
CA VAL A 89 5.83 19.70 17.86
C VAL A 89 6.45 18.44 17.26
N PRO A 90 5.94 17.94 16.12
CA PRO A 90 6.53 16.78 15.45
C PRO A 90 7.87 17.16 14.82
N LYS A 91 8.84 16.25 14.90
CA LYS A 91 10.18 16.41 14.32
C LYS A 91 10.31 15.60 13.03
N SER A 92 9.91 14.34 13.09
CA SER A 92 9.93 13.41 11.97
C SER A 92 8.71 12.48 12.02
N MET A 93 8.29 11.99 10.86
CA MET A 93 7.23 10.99 10.73
C MET A 93 7.62 9.98 9.65
N ASP A 94 7.71 8.72 10.05
CA ASP A 94 7.97 7.60 9.14
C ASP A 94 6.74 6.69 9.08
N SER A 95 6.20 6.51 7.87
CA SER A 95 5.04 5.69 7.59
C SER A 95 5.38 4.57 6.61
N TYR A 96 5.10 3.34 7.04
CA TYR A 96 5.13 2.14 6.21
C TYR A 96 3.69 1.72 5.93
N MET A 97 3.32 1.64 4.67
CA MET A 97 1.98 1.22 4.25
C MET A 97 2.08 0.11 3.21
N THR A 98 1.57 -1.06 3.57
CA THR A 98 1.40 -2.20 2.67
C THR A 98 -0.03 -2.21 2.19
N MET A 99 -0.25 -1.98 0.90
CA MET A 99 -1.58 -2.06 0.26
C MET A 99 -1.70 -3.34 -0.56
N LEU A 100 -2.80 -4.05 -0.37
CA LEU A 100 -3.22 -5.22 -1.13
C LEU A 100 -4.52 -4.89 -1.86
N GLY A 101 -4.49 -4.97 -3.18
CA GLY A 101 -5.65 -4.72 -4.04
C GLY A 101 -5.92 -5.88 -4.97
N GLY A 102 -7.19 -6.22 -5.13
CA GLY A 102 -7.69 -7.16 -6.12
C GLY A 102 -8.76 -6.47 -6.97
N ALA A 103 -8.72 -6.68 -8.28
CA ALA A 103 -9.78 -6.27 -9.18
C ALA A 103 -10.16 -7.42 -10.11
N TYR A 104 -11.44 -7.47 -10.45
CA TYR A 104 -11.97 -8.40 -11.43
C TYR A 104 -12.94 -7.68 -12.37
N SER A 105 -12.71 -7.83 -13.66
CA SER A 105 -13.61 -7.31 -14.70
C SER A 105 -14.55 -8.42 -15.18
N PHE A 106 -15.85 -8.25 -14.97
CA PHE A 106 -16.87 -9.19 -15.43
C PHE A 106 -17.26 -8.92 -16.90
N THR A 107 -17.20 -7.67 -17.34
CA THR A 107 -17.60 -7.21 -18.69
C THR A 107 -16.86 -5.92 -19.01
N ASP A 108 -16.80 -5.49 -20.27
CA ASP A 108 -16.15 -4.22 -20.70
C ASP A 108 -16.63 -2.99 -19.91
N ASN A 109 -17.83 -3.09 -19.30
CA ASN A 109 -18.50 -2.01 -18.58
C ASN A 109 -18.62 -2.23 -17.07
N PHE A 110 -18.20 -3.39 -16.54
CA PHE A 110 -18.33 -3.69 -15.11
C PHE A 110 -17.11 -4.42 -14.57
N ALA A 111 -16.42 -3.75 -13.64
CA ALA A 111 -15.34 -4.31 -12.85
C ALA A 111 -15.58 -4.02 -11.36
N ALA A 112 -15.31 -5.01 -10.53
CA ALA A 112 -15.30 -4.87 -9.08
C ALA A 112 -13.85 -4.79 -8.59
N MET A 113 -13.58 -3.90 -7.65
CA MET A 113 -12.27 -3.74 -7.05
C MET A 113 -12.40 -3.84 -5.53
N VAL A 114 -11.36 -4.32 -4.86
CA VAL A 114 -11.26 -4.31 -3.41
C VAL A 114 -9.82 -4.02 -3.06
N MET A 115 -9.62 -3.01 -2.22
CA MET A 115 -8.31 -2.62 -1.73
C MET A 115 -8.37 -2.54 -0.21
N GLY A 116 -7.41 -3.17 0.44
CA GLY A 116 -7.20 -3.05 1.88
C GLY A 116 -5.71 -3.04 2.16
N GLY A 117 -5.32 -2.55 3.32
CA GLY A 117 -3.90 -2.42 3.64
C GLY A 117 -3.65 -2.43 5.12
N TYR A 118 -2.36 -2.42 5.45
CA TYR A 118 -1.86 -2.27 6.80
C TYR A 118 -0.93 -1.06 6.81
N VAL A 119 -1.12 -0.15 7.77
CA VAL A 119 -0.27 1.01 7.95
C VAL A 119 0.38 0.96 9.33
N ARG A 120 1.65 1.32 9.36
CA ARG A 120 2.45 1.56 10.56
C ARG A 120 3.05 2.95 10.44
N ASN A 121 2.81 3.79 11.42
CA ASN A 121 3.30 5.15 11.48
C ASN A 121 4.03 5.36 12.81
N THR A 122 5.24 5.90 12.73
CA THR A 122 6.05 6.31 13.86
C THR A 122 6.34 7.80 13.73
N MET A 123 6.09 8.56 14.78
CA MET A 123 6.30 10.00 14.82
C MET A 123 7.11 10.38 16.04
N GLU A 124 8.24 11.05 15.83
CA GLU A 124 9.05 11.62 16.90
C GLU A 124 8.49 13.01 17.26
N MET A 125 8.13 13.20 18.53
CA MET A 125 7.59 14.46 19.04
C MET A 125 8.55 15.09 20.04
N THR A 126 8.79 16.39 19.91
CA THR A 126 9.48 17.19 20.94
C THR A 126 8.48 18.01 21.72
N THR A 127 8.50 17.93 23.05
CA THR A 127 7.58 18.68 23.93
C THR A 127 8.31 19.40 25.04
N THR A 128 7.61 20.31 25.74
CA THR A 128 8.24 21.13 26.80
C THR A 128 8.72 20.25 27.97
N ALA A 129 8.19 19.03 28.08
CA ALA A 129 8.52 18.08 29.13
C ALA A 129 9.55 17.01 28.70
N GLY A 130 9.99 17.01 27.44
CA GLY A 130 10.90 16.02 26.85
C GLY A 130 10.40 15.47 25.52
N ASP A 131 11.28 14.73 24.85
CA ASP A 131 11.00 14.08 23.57
C ASP A 131 10.36 12.71 23.80
N TYR A 132 9.38 12.34 22.96
CA TYR A 132 8.75 11.03 22.99
C TYR A 132 8.35 10.58 21.59
N ASP A 133 8.33 9.26 21.41
CA ASP A 133 7.88 8.64 20.17
C ASP A 133 6.41 8.23 20.26
N MET A 134 5.63 8.61 19.26
CA MET A 134 4.26 8.14 19.07
C MET A 134 4.26 7.07 17.99
N PHE A 135 3.54 5.99 18.26
CA PHE A 135 3.41 4.87 17.36
C PHE A 135 1.95 4.54 17.12
N SER A 136 1.59 4.32 15.86
CA SER A 136 0.26 3.88 15.44
C SER A 136 0.39 2.77 14.41
N GLN A 137 -0.38 1.70 14.58
CA GLN A 137 -0.45 0.63 13.58
C GLN A 137 -1.89 0.11 13.46
N GLY A 138 -2.31 -0.22 12.25
CA GLY A 138 -3.67 -0.68 12.02
C GLY A 138 -3.98 -1.03 10.57
N LEU A 139 -5.20 -1.55 10.37
CA LEU A 139 -5.75 -1.75 9.04
C LEU A 139 -6.14 -0.40 8.44
N THR A 140 -5.83 -0.23 7.16
CA THR A 140 -6.26 0.95 6.40
C THR A 140 -7.72 0.82 5.99
N ASP A 141 -8.29 1.94 5.56
CA ASP A 141 -9.63 1.95 4.96
C ASP A 141 -9.73 0.93 3.82
N THR A 142 -10.74 0.06 3.90
CA THR A 142 -11.08 -0.85 2.81
C THR A 142 -11.89 -0.09 1.78
N LYS A 143 -11.43 -0.08 0.53
CA LYS A 143 -12.09 0.56 -0.60
C LYS A 143 -12.64 -0.50 -1.54
N LEU A 144 -13.88 -0.31 -1.99
CA LEU A 144 -14.58 -1.16 -2.95
C LEU A 144 -14.89 -0.35 -4.21
#